data_AF-A0A1J5V9H5-F1
#
_entry.id   AF-A0A1J5V9H5-F1
#
_cell.length_a   1.000
_cell.length_b   1.000
_cell.length_c   1.000
_cell.angle_alpha   90.00
_cell.angle_beta   90.00
_cell.angle_gamma   90.00
#
_symmetry.space_group_name_H-M   'P 1'
#
loop_
_entity.id
_entity.type
_entity.pdbx_description
1 polymer ?
#
loop_
_entity_poly.entity_id
_entity_poly.type
_entity_poly.pdbx_seq_one_letter_code
_entity_poly.pdbx_strand_id
1 'polypeptide(L)'
;MESVSQNNNSSPLLSDKAIEVAREAILEIADGEVGAHIGVSGLSKNVATHRFEASVPGYTGWEWNAVVACATGSRWVTVNEVALMPARDALQAPDWVPYSERLRPGDLGPGDIMEPAPDDERLTKDSFAKDAVTFPGRETSHYLTEEGLNAAKTRWRKGKFGPNSEFAEQATMYCKTCAFYIPMQHPVGENFGVCTNEYSADGRVVAASYGCGAHADTKAPRHDGK
;
A
#
# COMPACT_ATOMS: atom_id res chain seq x y z
N MET A 1 10.82 32.75 67.91
CA MET A 1 9.74 31.84 67.49
C MET A 1 9.25 32.37 66.15
N GLU A 2 10.02 32.06 65.11
CA GLU A 2 9.78 32.54 63.74
C GLU A 2 8.65 31.72 63.12
N SER A 3 7.58 32.41 62.71
CA SER A 3 6.54 31.84 61.86
C SER A 3 7.02 31.86 60.42
N VAL A 4 7.27 30.68 59.87
CA VAL A 4 7.62 30.46 58.45
C VAL A 4 6.42 30.84 57.57
N SER A 5 6.57 31.93 56.82
CA SER A 5 5.63 32.36 55.79
C SER A 5 5.69 31.37 54.62
N GLN A 6 4.57 30.71 54.32
CA GLN A 6 4.42 29.86 53.14
C GLN A 6 4.54 30.70 51.86
N ASN A 7 5.62 30.51 51.10
CA ASN A 7 5.78 31.13 49.79
C ASN A 7 5.01 30.33 48.73
N ASN A 8 3.82 30.82 48.35
CA ASN A 8 3.09 30.38 47.15
C ASN A 8 3.85 30.87 45.89
N ASN A 9 4.81 30.08 45.42
CA ASN A 9 5.58 30.37 44.20
C ASN A 9 5.07 29.52 43.03
N SER A 10 3.78 29.66 42.68
CA SER A 10 3.21 28.98 41.51
C SER A 10 3.77 29.60 40.23
N SER A 11 4.35 28.78 39.36
CA SER A 11 4.88 29.20 38.06
C SER A 11 3.82 29.97 37.26
N PRO A 12 4.13 31.14 36.67
CA PRO A 12 3.21 31.86 35.78
C PRO A 12 2.71 30.98 34.62
N LEU A 13 3.53 30.02 34.19
CA LEU A 13 3.23 29.06 33.12
C LEU A 13 2.17 28.02 33.48
N LEU A 14 1.78 27.91 34.75
CA LEU A 14 0.72 27.00 35.22
C LEU A 14 -0.52 27.75 35.68
N SER A 15 -0.55 29.07 35.50
CA SER A 15 -1.68 29.90 35.91
C SER A 15 -2.86 29.77 34.94
N ASP A 16 -4.06 30.08 35.41
CA ASP A 16 -5.25 30.17 34.55
C ASP A 16 -5.03 31.14 33.39
N LYS A 17 -4.24 32.21 33.63
CA LYS A 17 -3.90 33.16 32.57
C LYS A 17 -3.05 32.55 31.46
N ALA A 18 -2.15 31.61 31.79
CA ALA A 18 -1.39 30.89 30.78
C ALA A 18 -2.28 29.96 29.95
N ILE A 19 -3.27 29.31 30.58
CA ILE A 19 -4.26 28.48 29.89
C ILE A 19 -5.12 29.33 28.95
N GLU A 20 -5.57 30.52 29.38
CA GLU A 20 -6.31 31.47 28.54
C GLU A 20 -5.48 31.90 27.33
N VAL A 21 -4.24 32.36 27.54
CA VAL A 21 -3.34 32.79 26.46
C VAL A 21 -3.08 31.67 25.46
N ALA A 22 -2.87 30.45 25.96
CA ALA A 22 -2.71 29.27 25.13
C ALA A 22 -3.96 28.95 24.29
N ARG A 23 -5.14 29.02 24.91
CA ARG A 23 -6.43 28.78 24.24
C ARG A 23 -6.73 29.83 23.18
N GLU A 24 -6.54 31.11 23.49
CA GLU A 24 -6.73 32.22 22.55
C GLU A 24 -5.87 32.04 21.32
N ALA A 25 -4.60 31.67 21.49
CA ALA A 25 -3.68 31.44 20.38
C ALA A 25 -4.08 30.25 19.49
N ILE A 26 -4.66 29.19 20.06
CA ILE A 26 -5.19 28.08 19.26
C ILE A 26 -6.42 28.54 18.47
N LEU A 27 -7.31 29.32 19.08
CA LEU A 27 -8.51 29.83 18.43
C LEU A 27 -8.21 30.76 17.24
N GLU A 28 -7.02 31.39 17.20
CA GLU A 28 -6.59 32.19 16.03
C GLU A 28 -6.37 31.36 14.77
N ILE A 29 -6.07 30.05 14.90
CA ILE A 29 -5.75 29.16 13.78
C ILE A 29 -6.73 28.00 13.59
N ALA A 30 -7.51 27.67 14.60
CA ALA A 30 -8.43 26.55 14.56
C ALA A 30 -9.68 26.90 13.73
N ASP A 31 -9.98 26.11 12.70
CA ASP A 31 -11.25 26.17 11.96
C ASP A 31 -12.41 25.51 12.76
N GLY A 32 -12.57 25.87 14.03
CA GLY A 32 -13.57 25.29 14.93
C GLY A 32 -13.33 25.56 16.42
N GLU A 33 -14.04 24.83 17.27
CA GLU A 33 -13.91 24.95 18.72
C GLU A 33 -12.67 24.21 19.25
N VAL A 34 -12.02 24.81 20.24
CA VAL A 34 -10.96 24.18 21.03
C VAL A 34 -11.60 23.54 22.26
N GLY A 35 -11.39 22.24 22.46
CA GLY A 35 -12.02 21.49 23.55
C GLY A 35 -11.41 21.78 24.92
N ALA A 36 -11.61 20.87 25.88
CA ALA A 36 -11.17 21.06 27.26
C ALA A 36 -9.63 21.12 27.37
N HIS A 37 -9.11 21.85 28.36
CA HIS A 37 -7.69 21.79 28.71
C HIS A 37 -7.41 20.47 29.41
N ILE A 38 -6.59 19.61 28.81
CA ILE A 38 -6.35 18.22 29.24
C ILE A 38 -5.05 18.05 30.02
N GLY A 39 -4.16 19.06 30.01
CA GLY A 39 -2.99 19.09 30.88
C GLY A 39 -1.83 19.87 30.32
N VAL A 40 -0.70 19.77 31.02
CA VAL A 40 0.56 20.44 30.66
C VAL A 40 1.65 19.39 30.49
N SER A 41 2.46 19.52 29.43
CA SER A 41 3.66 18.72 29.20
C SER A 41 4.87 19.62 28.96
N GLY A 42 6.08 19.05 28.95
CA GLY A 42 7.30 19.79 28.63
C GLY A 42 7.64 20.95 29.58
N LEU A 43 7.09 20.95 30.80
CA LEU A 43 7.28 22.04 31.76
C LEU A 43 8.76 22.20 32.12
N SER A 44 9.27 23.39 31.90
CA SER A 44 10.60 23.85 32.30
C SER A 44 10.49 25.16 33.08
N LYS A 45 11.63 25.80 33.39
CA LYS A 45 11.65 27.08 34.10
C LYS A 45 10.92 28.20 33.36
N ASN A 46 10.99 28.21 32.02
CA ASN A 46 10.54 29.33 31.20
C ASN A 46 9.62 28.93 30.04
N VAL A 47 9.30 27.64 29.88
CA VAL A 47 8.45 27.12 28.80
C VAL A 47 7.53 26.02 29.34
N ALA A 48 6.30 25.98 28.87
CA ALA A 48 5.35 24.90 29.11
C ALA A 48 4.48 24.66 27.87
N THR A 49 4.03 23.42 27.65
CA THR A 49 3.11 23.07 26.58
C THR A 49 1.74 22.79 27.18
N HIS A 50 0.77 23.66 26.93
CA HIS A 50 -0.64 23.41 27.27
C HIS A 50 -1.31 22.59 26.18
N ARG A 51 -2.06 21.57 26.60
CA ARG A 51 -2.71 20.60 25.73
C ARG A 51 -4.22 20.74 25.86
N PHE A 52 -4.93 20.70 24.73
CA PHE A 52 -6.38 20.80 24.66
C PHE A 52 -6.97 19.71 23.75
N GLU A 53 -8.18 19.25 24.03
CA GLU A 53 -8.89 18.34 23.13
C GLU A 53 -9.11 19.00 21.76
N ALA A 54 -8.90 18.24 20.69
CA ALA A 54 -9.20 18.67 19.34
C ALA A 54 -10.40 17.91 18.77
N SER A 55 -11.36 18.66 18.23
CA SER A 55 -12.50 18.11 17.48
C SER A 55 -12.41 18.52 16.00
N VAL A 56 -11.28 18.18 15.36
CA VAL A 56 -11.01 18.53 13.96
C VAL A 56 -11.34 17.33 13.05
N PRO A 57 -12.24 17.48 12.05
CA PRO A 57 -12.58 16.40 11.13
C PRO A 57 -11.34 15.79 10.45
N GLY A 58 -11.23 14.47 10.46
CA GLY A 58 -10.07 13.74 9.91
C GLY A 58 -8.88 13.57 10.87
N TYR A 59 -8.87 14.27 12.00
CA TYR A 59 -7.81 14.22 13.01
C TYR A 59 -8.31 13.58 14.32
N THR A 60 -9.00 12.44 14.20
CA THR A 60 -9.51 11.69 15.36
C THR A 60 -8.35 11.27 16.28
N GLY A 61 -8.46 11.59 17.57
CA GLY A 61 -7.43 11.27 18.57
C GLY A 61 -6.24 12.23 18.58
N TRP A 62 -6.31 13.36 17.86
CA TRP A 62 -5.33 14.43 17.94
C TRP A 62 -5.69 15.43 19.05
N GLU A 63 -4.73 16.28 19.40
CA GLU A 63 -4.87 17.32 20.42
C GLU A 63 -4.20 18.61 19.98
N TRP A 64 -4.71 19.74 20.47
CA TRP A 64 -4.08 21.04 20.27
C TRP A 64 -3.01 21.27 21.32
N ASN A 65 -1.81 21.62 20.88
CA ASN A 65 -0.70 21.98 21.73
C ASN A 65 -0.35 23.45 21.52
N ALA A 66 -0.31 24.21 22.61
CA ALA A 66 0.18 25.58 22.63
C ALA A 66 1.39 25.66 23.55
N VAL A 67 2.55 25.97 22.97
CA VAL A 67 3.78 26.16 23.73
C VAL A 67 3.84 27.62 24.15
N VAL A 68 3.79 27.83 25.46
CA VAL A 68 3.89 29.15 26.08
C VAL A 68 5.24 29.33 26.75
N ALA A 69 5.71 30.57 26.77
CA ALA A 69 6.97 30.95 27.37
C ALA A 69 6.82 32.16 28.30
N CYS A 70 7.66 32.25 29.33
CA CYS A 70 7.69 33.38 30.26
C CYS A 70 9.14 33.63 30.68
N ALA A 71 9.64 34.84 30.44
CA ALA A 71 11.02 35.22 30.79
C ALA A 71 11.25 35.21 32.31
N THR A 72 12.48 34.92 32.74
CA THR A 72 12.83 34.89 34.17
C THR A 72 12.59 36.26 34.82
N GLY A 73 11.85 36.29 35.92
CA GLY A 73 11.48 37.52 36.64
C GLY A 73 10.26 38.24 36.06
N SER A 74 9.72 37.79 34.92
CA SER A 74 8.46 38.27 34.36
C SER A 74 7.28 37.46 34.89
N ARG A 75 6.08 38.03 34.73
CA ARG A 75 4.80 37.30 34.82
C ARG A 75 4.01 37.36 33.51
N TRP A 76 4.58 37.99 32.48
CA TRP A 76 3.98 38.08 31.15
C TRP A 76 4.25 36.78 30.38
N VAL A 77 3.18 36.08 30.04
CA VAL A 77 3.22 34.82 29.28
C VAL A 77 3.04 35.15 27.80
N THR A 78 3.90 34.60 26.96
CA THR A 78 3.87 34.73 25.50
C THR A 78 3.68 33.36 24.85
N VAL A 79 3.18 33.34 23.62
CA VAL A 79 3.03 32.11 22.84
C VAL A 79 4.24 31.96 21.91
N ASN A 80 4.80 30.76 21.85
CA ASN A 80 5.91 30.43 20.96
C ASN A 80 5.41 29.73 19.70
N GLU A 81 4.62 28.66 19.87
CA GLU A 81 4.04 27.90 18.76
C GLU A 81 2.69 27.31 19.16
N VAL A 82 1.88 27.03 18.14
CA VAL A 82 0.66 26.24 18.25
C VAL A 82 0.68 25.17 17.17
N ALA A 83 0.34 23.93 17.53
CA ALA A 83 0.30 22.81 16.60
C ALA A 83 -0.83 21.83 16.95
N LEU A 84 -1.43 21.24 15.92
CA LEU A 84 -2.28 20.06 16.08
C LEU A 84 -1.36 18.84 16.07
N MET A 85 -1.35 18.08 17.17
CA MET A 85 -0.41 16.98 17.39
C MET A 85 -1.14 15.66 17.60
N PRO A 86 -0.60 14.54 17.09
CA PRO A 86 -1.20 13.23 17.33
C PRO A 86 -0.99 12.82 18.79
N ALA A 87 -2.07 12.51 19.50
CA ALA A 87 -1.98 11.83 20.79
C ALA A 87 -1.82 10.30 20.59
N ARG A 88 -1.84 9.54 21.69
CA ARG A 88 -1.56 8.09 21.69
C ARG A 88 -2.45 7.29 20.74
N ASP A 89 -3.71 7.66 20.63
CA ASP A 89 -4.73 6.94 19.85
C ASP A 89 -5.10 7.71 18.56
N ALA A 90 -4.21 8.60 18.12
CA ALA A 90 -4.42 9.40 16.92
C ALA A 90 -4.43 8.54 15.65
N LEU A 91 -5.40 8.78 14.76
CA LEU A 91 -5.35 8.28 13.41
C LEU A 91 -4.20 8.97 12.67
N GLN A 92 -3.16 8.21 12.34
CA GLN A 92 -2.01 8.67 11.57
C GLN A 92 -2.04 8.13 10.15
N ALA A 93 -1.42 8.86 9.23
CA ALA A 93 -1.19 8.35 7.88
C ALA A 93 -0.30 7.10 7.95
N PRO A 94 -0.51 6.11 7.06
CA PRO A 94 0.42 5.01 6.92
C PRO A 94 1.80 5.53 6.49
N ASP A 95 2.83 4.71 6.71
CA ASP A 95 4.17 5.02 6.23
C ASP A 95 4.18 5.27 4.72
N TRP A 96 4.96 6.27 4.31
CA TRP A 96 5.14 6.56 2.89
C TRP A 96 5.90 5.41 2.23
N VAL A 97 5.37 4.93 1.09
CA VAL A 97 5.98 3.87 0.28
C VAL A 97 6.27 4.37 -1.15
N PRO A 98 7.43 4.04 -1.73
CA PRO A 98 7.77 4.38 -3.11
C PRO A 98 6.67 4.00 -4.11
N TYR A 99 6.52 4.79 -5.17
CA TYR A 99 5.48 4.51 -6.19
C TYR A 99 5.63 3.12 -6.81
N SER A 100 6.87 2.68 -7.09
CA SER A 100 7.17 1.35 -7.61
C SER A 100 6.67 0.21 -6.72
N GLU A 101 6.64 0.41 -5.40
CA GLU A 101 6.15 -0.57 -4.42
C GLU A 101 4.64 -0.53 -4.23
N ARG A 102 3.98 0.54 -4.71
CA ARG A 102 2.51 0.66 -4.69
C ARG A 102 1.85 0.00 -5.89
N LEU A 103 2.59 -0.17 -7.00
CA LEU A 103 2.07 -0.73 -8.23
C LEU A 103 1.73 -2.21 -8.09
N ARG A 104 0.52 -2.57 -8.50
CA ARG A 104 0.02 -3.94 -8.57
C ARG A 104 -0.08 -4.40 -10.03
N PRO A 105 -0.06 -5.72 -10.25
CA PRO A 105 -0.34 -6.27 -11.58
C PRO A 105 -1.70 -5.77 -12.11
N GLY A 106 -1.68 -5.07 -13.24
CA GLY A 106 -2.87 -4.50 -13.88
C GLY A 106 -3.06 -2.99 -13.68
N ASP A 107 -2.24 -2.34 -12.86
CA ASP A 107 -2.36 -0.90 -12.60
C ASP A 107 -1.88 -0.03 -13.77
N LEU A 108 -1.05 -0.56 -14.66
CA LEU A 108 -0.53 0.18 -15.82
C LEU A 108 -1.62 0.38 -16.87
N GLY A 109 -1.86 1.64 -17.23
CA GLY A 109 -2.75 2.08 -18.30
C GLY A 109 -2.01 2.70 -19.49
N PRO A 110 -2.75 3.19 -20.49
CA PRO A 110 -2.16 3.85 -21.66
C PRO A 110 -1.35 5.09 -21.28
N GLY A 111 -0.08 5.13 -21.68
CA GLY A 111 0.84 6.24 -21.41
C GLY A 111 1.71 6.09 -20.17
N ASP A 112 1.45 5.09 -19.32
CA ASP A 112 2.29 4.81 -18.16
C ASP A 112 3.64 4.22 -18.60
N ILE A 113 4.70 4.68 -17.94
CA ILE A 113 6.07 4.18 -18.13
C ILE A 113 6.52 3.57 -16.81
N MET A 114 6.92 2.30 -16.87
CA MET A 114 7.49 1.59 -15.73
C MET A 114 8.84 1.03 -16.13
N GLU A 115 9.88 1.54 -15.48
CA GLU A 115 11.22 0.98 -15.62
C GLU A 115 11.32 -0.35 -14.84
N PRO A 116 12.05 -1.34 -15.37
CA PRO A 116 12.44 -2.50 -14.56
C PRO A 116 13.18 -2.07 -13.31
N ALA A 117 13.09 -2.86 -12.24
CA ALA A 117 13.90 -2.62 -11.06
C ALA A 117 15.40 -2.69 -11.44
N PRO A 118 16.28 -1.86 -10.83
CA PRO A 118 17.71 -1.86 -11.14
C PRO A 118 18.37 -3.24 -11.02
N ASP A 119 17.92 -4.04 -10.06
CA ASP A 119 18.41 -5.38 -9.76
C ASP A 119 17.34 -6.46 -10.03
N ASP A 120 16.60 -6.33 -11.13
CA ASP A 120 15.56 -7.29 -11.51
C ASP A 120 16.17 -8.62 -11.98
N GLU A 121 16.20 -9.62 -11.09
CA GLU A 121 16.70 -10.98 -11.36
C GLU A 121 16.02 -11.70 -12.54
N ARG A 122 14.86 -11.19 -12.99
CA ARG A 122 14.16 -11.73 -14.16
C ARG A 122 14.82 -11.33 -15.47
N LEU A 123 15.78 -10.40 -15.45
CA LEU A 123 16.40 -9.82 -16.63
C LEU A 123 17.92 -9.88 -16.56
N THR A 124 18.55 -10.09 -17.71
CA THR A 124 20.00 -9.95 -17.90
C THR A 124 20.28 -9.10 -19.14
N LYS A 125 21.37 -8.33 -19.12
CA LYS A 125 21.87 -7.60 -20.30
C LYS A 125 22.79 -8.44 -21.17
N ASP A 126 23.28 -9.57 -20.65
CA ASP A 126 24.17 -10.47 -21.36
C ASP A 126 23.36 -11.59 -22.02
N SER A 127 23.29 -11.57 -23.36
CA SER A 127 22.62 -12.61 -24.15
C SER A 127 23.33 -13.97 -24.11
N PHE A 128 24.60 -14.00 -23.72
CA PHE A 128 25.41 -15.22 -23.59
C PHE A 128 25.41 -15.77 -22.16
N ALA A 129 24.72 -15.12 -21.22
CA ALA A 129 24.55 -15.65 -19.89
C ALA A 129 23.89 -17.04 -19.97
N LYS A 130 24.36 -17.97 -19.12
CA LYS A 130 23.95 -19.38 -19.16
C LYS A 130 22.44 -19.54 -19.00
N ASP A 131 21.83 -18.67 -18.20
CA ASP A 131 20.41 -18.64 -17.87
C ASP A 131 19.62 -17.65 -18.74
N ALA A 132 20.23 -17.05 -19.78
CA ALA A 132 19.51 -16.19 -20.71
C ALA A 132 18.58 -17.02 -21.61
N VAL A 133 17.30 -16.69 -21.61
CA VAL A 133 16.32 -17.24 -22.54
C VAL A 133 16.35 -16.46 -23.84
N THR A 134 16.96 -17.03 -24.88
CA THR A 134 17.16 -16.39 -26.19
C THR A 134 16.53 -17.21 -27.33
N PHE A 135 16.16 -16.52 -28.41
CA PHE A 135 15.68 -17.15 -29.66
C PHE A 135 15.94 -16.22 -30.87
N PRO A 136 15.96 -16.75 -32.10
CA PRO A 136 16.24 -15.96 -33.30
C PRO A 136 15.25 -14.80 -33.51
N GLY A 137 15.74 -13.69 -34.06
CA GLY A 137 14.91 -12.52 -34.42
C GLY A 137 14.54 -11.61 -33.25
N ARG A 138 15.15 -11.79 -32.07
CA ARG A 138 14.98 -10.91 -30.92
C ARG A 138 16.00 -9.76 -30.94
N GLU A 139 15.54 -8.52 -30.93
CA GLU A 139 16.36 -7.31 -30.83
C GLU A 139 15.98 -6.51 -29.56
N THR A 140 16.71 -6.72 -28.46
CA THR A 140 16.46 -6.08 -27.17
C THR A 140 17.75 -5.88 -26.38
N SER A 141 17.77 -4.89 -25.49
CA SER A 141 18.87 -4.65 -24.55
C SER A 141 18.79 -5.51 -23.27
N HIS A 142 17.64 -6.14 -23.02
CA HIS A 142 17.41 -7.01 -21.86
C HIS A 142 16.78 -8.32 -22.29
N TYR A 143 17.36 -9.42 -21.83
CA TYR A 143 16.94 -10.78 -22.07
C TYR A 143 16.28 -11.35 -20.81
N LEU A 144 15.21 -12.11 -20.98
CA LEU A 144 14.56 -12.83 -19.88
C LEU A 144 15.52 -13.91 -19.35
N THR A 145 15.66 -14.03 -18.03
CA THR A 145 16.40 -15.13 -17.39
C THR A 145 15.52 -16.37 -17.20
N GLU A 146 16.12 -17.53 -16.97
CA GLU A 146 15.40 -18.74 -16.59
C GLU A 146 14.56 -18.52 -15.32
N GLU A 147 15.10 -17.76 -14.35
CA GLU A 147 14.39 -17.31 -13.14
C GLU A 147 13.10 -16.55 -13.50
N GLY A 148 13.22 -15.55 -14.36
CA GLY A 148 12.08 -14.76 -14.84
C GLY A 148 11.03 -15.59 -15.57
N LEU A 149 11.47 -16.54 -16.40
CA LEU A 149 10.57 -17.46 -17.10
C LEU A 149 9.87 -18.42 -16.12
N ASN A 150 10.59 -18.95 -15.13
CA ASN A 150 10.02 -19.84 -14.10
C ASN A 150 9.05 -19.12 -13.18
N ALA A 151 9.33 -17.86 -12.84
CA ALA A 151 8.40 -17.00 -12.12
C ALA A 151 7.11 -16.79 -12.92
N ALA A 152 7.20 -16.56 -14.23
CA ALA A 152 6.02 -16.46 -15.11
C ALA A 152 5.21 -17.77 -15.15
N LYS A 153 5.86 -18.91 -15.39
CA LYS A 153 5.24 -20.25 -15.37
C LYS A 153 4.53 -20.54 -14.05
N THR A 154 5.13 -20.14 -12.93
CA THR A 154 4.54 -20.29 -11.60
C THR A 154 3.26 -19.46 -11.47
N ARG A 155 3.26 -18.20 -11.93
CA ARG A 155 2.06 -17.35 -11.94
C ARG A 155 0.96 -17.95 -12.81
N TRP A 156 1.28 -18.43 -14.01
CA TRP A 156 0.29 -19.04 -14.91
C TRP A 156 -0.31 -20.32 -14.32
N ARG A 157 0.52 -21.19 -13.73
CA ARG A 157 0.06 -22.43 -13.09
C ARG A 157 -0.84 -22.18 -11.88
N LYS A 158 -0.60 -21.11 -11.11
CA LYS A 158 -1.44 -20.72 -9.97
C LYS A 158 -2.63 -19.84 -10.38
N GLY A 159 -2.68 -19.40 -11.63
CA GLY A 159 -3.67 -18.46 -12.13
C GLY A 159 -4.98 -19.11 -12.55
N LYS A 160 -5.89 -18.27 -13.05
CA LYS A 160 -7.23 -18.66 -13.50
C LYS A 160 -7.26 -19.80 -14.54
N PHE A 161 -6.20 -19.92 -15.34
CA PHE A 161 -6.08 -20.94 -16.40
C PHE A 161 -5.06 -22.02 -16.07
N GLY A 162 -4.77 -22.19 -14.77
CA GLY A 162 -3.92 -23.23 -14.24
C GLY A 162 -4.63 -24.59 -14.13
N PRO A 163 -3.87 -25.66 -13.85
CA PRO A 163 -4.38 -27.03 -13.73
C PRO A 163 -5.36 -27.24 -12.56
N ASN A 164 -5.30 -26.39 -11.54
CA ASN A 164 -6.13 -26.48 -10.32
C ASN A 164 -7.11 -25.30 -10.23
N SER A 165 -7.51 -24.75 -11.36
CA SER A 165 -8.57 -23.74 -11.40
C SER A 165 -9.93 -24.42 -11.25
N GLU A 166 -10.94 -23.70 -10.79
CA GLU A 166 -12.31 -24.21 -10.63
C GLU A 166 -12.84 -24.88 -11.91
N PHE A 167 -12.59 -24.26 -13.07
CA PHE A 167 -12.93 -24.84 -14.37
C PHE A 167 -12.17 -26.14 -14.66
N ALA A 168 -10.87 -26.19 -14.35
CA ALA A 168 -10.06 -27.37 -14.59
C ALA A 168 -10.46 -28.56 -13.70
N GLU A 169 -10.83 -28.29 -12.45
CA GLU A 169 -11.27 -29.34 -11.50
C GLU A 169 -12.60 -29.99 -11.92
N GLN A 170 -13.47 -29.23 -12.60
CA GLN A 170 -14.78 -29.71 -13.05
C GLN A 170 -14.78 -30.22 -14.50
N ALA A 171 -13.72 -29.93 -15.25
CA ALA A 171 -13.65 -30.30 -16.66
C ALA A 171 -13.40 -31.80 -16.86
N THR A 172 -14.13 -32.38 -17.80
CA THR A 172 -13.95 -33.79 -18.19
C THR A 172 -12.78 -33.99 -19.16
N MET A 173 -12.32 -32.92 -19.80
CA MET A 173 -11.29 -32.94 -20.85
C MET A 173 -10.32 -31.77 -20.69
N TYR A 174 -9.12 -31.93 -21.23
CA TYR A 174 -8.00 -31.02 -21.01
C TYR A 174 -7.54 -30.35 -22.32
N CYS A 175 -6.93 -29.18 -22.21
CA CYS A 175 -6.42 -28.43 -23.35
C CYS A 175 -5.47 -29.24 -24.23
N LYS A 176 -4.62 -30.10 -23.66
CA LYS A 176 -3.68 -30.94 -24.42
C LYS A 176 -4.35 -31.82 -25.49
N THR A 177 -5.63 -32.17 -25.32
CA THR A 177 -6.40 -32.99 -26.26
C THR A 177 -7.35 -32.17 -27.13
N CYS A 178 -7.42 -30.84 -26.92
CA CYS A 178 -8.38 -29.98 -27.58
C CYS A 178 -7.85 -29.46 -28.91
N ALA A 179 -8.67 -29.45 -29.96
CA ALA A 179 -8.30 -28.88 -31.26
C ALA A 179 -8.00 -27.36 -31.22
N PHE A 180 -8.53 -26.64 -30.22
CA PHE A 180 -8.29 -25.21 -30.01
C PHE A 180 -7.01 -24.90 -29.21
N TYR A 181 -6.18 -25.89 -28.90
CA TYR A 181 -4.95 -25.71 -28.14
C TYR A 181 -3.74 -25.63 -29.06
N ILE A 182 -3.01 -24.51 -28.98
CA ILE A 182 -1.74 -24.33 -29.66
C ILE A 182 -0.61 -24.43 -28.63
N PRO A 183 0.30 -25.43 -28.70
CA PRO A 183 1.40 -25.57 -27.76
C PRO A 183 2.44 -24.46 -27.93
N MET A 184 2.97 -23.92 -26.82
CA MET A 184 4.00 -22.89 -26.87
C MET A 184 5.40 -23.43 -27.21
N GLN A 185 5.68 -24.70 -26.89
CA GLN A 185 6.98 -25.34 -27.09
C GLN A 185 8.15 -24.54 -26.46
N HIS A 186 9.39 -24.77 -26.90
CA HIS A 186 10.55 -24.04 -26.41
C HIS A 186 10.39 -22.52 -26.66
N PRO A 187 10.73 -21.64 -25.69
CA PRO A 187 11.39 -21.91 -24.40
C PRO A 187 10.46 -22.26 -23.23
N VAL A 188 9.14 -22.20 -23.43
CA VAL A 188 8.16 -22.39 -22.34
C VAL A 188 8.01 -23.87 -21.96
N GLY A 189 8.05 -24.77 -22.93
CA GLY A 189 7.87 -26.21 -22.78
C GLY A 189 6.44 -26.68 -23.10
N GLU A 190 6.21 -27.98 -22.92
CA GLU A 190 5.00 -28.67 -23.40
C GLU A 190 3.77 -28.52 -22.48
N ASN A 191 3.97 -28.04 -21.25
CA ASN A 191 2.92 -27.94 -20.24
C ASN A 191 2.07 -26.68 -20.36
N PHE A 192 2.35 -25.81 -21.33
CA PHE A 192 1.62 -24.57 -21.59
C PHE A 192 1.36 -24.37 -23.07
N GLY A 193 0.26 -23.70 -23.37
CA GLY A 193 -0.13 -23.30 -24.71
C GLY A 193 -1.07 -22.11 -24.68
N VAL A 194 -1.63 -21.78 -25.83
CA VAL A 194 -2.66 -20.75 -25.99
C VAL A 194 -3.97 -21.42 -26.40
N CYS A 195 -5.07 -20.97 -25.81
CA CYS A 195 -6.40 -21.36 -26.26
C CYS A 195 -6.89 -20.38 -27.33
N THR A 196 -7.45 -20.90 -28.42
CA THR A 196 -7.98 -20.12 -29.56
C THR A 196 -9.50 -20.23 -29.71
N ASN A 197 -10.20 -20.67 -28.65
CA ASN A 197 -11.65 -20.78 -28.65
C ASN A 197 -12.27 -19.50 -28.09
N GLU A 198 -12.96 -18.73 -28.95
CA GLU A 198 -13.65 -17.46 -28.61
C GLU A 198 -14.63 -17.59 -27.44
N TYR A 199 -15.20 -18.78 -27.22
CA TYR A 199 -16.14 -19.06 -26.12
C TYR A 199 -15.45 -19.44 -24.80
N SER A 200 -14.12 -19.33 -24.72
CA SER A 200 -13.33 -19.81 -23.59
C SER A 200 -12.16 -18.87 -23.24
N ALA A 201 -10.98 -19.42 -22.93
CA ALA A 201 -9.77 -18.69 -22.57
C ALA A 201 -9.05 -18.12 -23.81
N ASP A 202 -9.79 -17.52 -24.74
CA ASP A 202 -9.26 -17.05 -26.03
C ASP A 202 -8.08 -16.10 -25.87
N GLY A 203 -7.00 -16.37 -26.60
CA GLY A 203 -5.75 -15.60 -26.55
C GLY A 203 -5.00 -15.66 -25.21
N ARG A 204 -5.40 -16.54 -24.27
CA ARG A 204 -4.76 -16.67 -22.96
C ARG A 204 -3.79 -17.85 -22.93
N VAL A 205 -2.73 -17.69 -22.12
CA VAL A 205 -1.86 -18.80 -21.74
C VAL A 205 -2.64 -19.73 -20.82
N VAL A 206 -2.72 -21.01 -21.18
CA VAL A 206 -3.40 -22.06 -20.44
C VAL A 206 -2.44 -23.19 -20.11
N ALA A 207 -2.62 -23.84 -18.97
CA ALA A 207 -1.93 -25.10 -18.70
C ALA A 207 -2.42 -26.19 -19.67
N ALA A 208 -1.56 -27.11 -20.07
CA ALA A 208 -1.94 -28.23 -20.93
C ALA A 208 -3.04 -29.12 -20.28
N SER A 209 -3.07 -29.16 -18.94
CA SER A 209 -4.10 -29.82 -18.15
C SER A 209 -5.23 -28.89 -17.66
N TYR A 210 -5.28 -27.64 -18.13
CA TYR A 210 -6.47 -26.80 -17.94
C TYR A 210 -7.65 -27.40 -18.71
N GLY A 211 -8.85 -27.28 -18.17
CA GLY A 211 -10.08 -27.63 -18.88
C GLY A 211 -11.10 -26.50 -18.70
N CYS A 212 -11.96 -26.28 -19.70
CA CYS A 212 -12.80 -25.08 -19.76
C CYS A 212 -14.29 -25.35 -20.02
N GLY A 213 -14.70 -26.62 -20.16
CA GLY A 213 -16.05 -27.03 -20.53
C GLY A 213 -16.38 -26.90 -22.03
N ALA A 214 -15.75 -25.95 -22.74
CA ALA A 214 -15.90 -25.74 -24.19
C ALA A 214 -14.82 -26.48 -25.00
N HIS A 215 -14.56 -27.74 -24.68
CA HIS A 215 -13.64 -28.59 -25.45
C HIS A 215 -14.22 -28.86 -26.85
N ALA A 216 -13.37 -29.03 -27.86
CA ALA A 216 -13.81 -29.29 -29.23
C ALA A 216 -14.68 -30.55 -29.36
N ASP A 217 -14.39 -31.56 -28.54
CA ASP A 217 -15.16 -32.82 -28.47
C ASP A 217 -16.33 -32.81 -27.47
N THR A 218 -16.65 -31.66 -26.86
CA THR A 218 -17.80 -31.57 -25.95
C THR A 218 -19.09 -31.89 -26.70
N LYS A 219 -19.88 -32.83 -26.19
CA LYS A 219 -21.19 -33.19 -26.74
C LYS A 219 -22.28 -32.65 -25.84
N ALA A 220 -23.28 -31.99 -26.42
CA ALA A 220 -24.47 -31.62 -25.69
C ALA A 220 -25.17 -32.90 -25.15
N PRO A 221 -25.74 -32.86 -23.93
CA PRO A 221 -26.63 -33.92 -23.47
C PRO A 221 -27.74 -34.11 -24.51
N ARG A 222 -28.03 -35.36 -24.88
CA ARG A 222 -29.21 -35.65 -25.69
C ARG A 222 -30.43 -35.18 -24.91
N HIS A 223 -31.16 -34.21 -25.47
CA HIS A 223 -32.46 -33.83 -24.94
C HIS A 223 -33.46 -34.89 -25.40
N ASP A 224 -33.76 -35.83 -24.52
CA ASP A 224 -34.83 -36.80 -24.75
C ASP A 224 -36.15 -36.02 -24.61
N GLY A 225 -36.65 -35.50 -25.74
CA GLY A 225 -37.92 -34.78 -25.78
C GLY A 225 -39.06 -35.64 -25.25
N LYS A 226 -39.62 -35.24 -24.11
CA LYS A 226 -40.98 -35.57 -23.71
C LYS A 226 -41.86 -34.35 -23.94
#